data_AF-A0A146L1N9-F1
#
_entry.id   AF-A0A146L1N9-F1
#
_cell.length_a   1.000
_cell.length_b   1.000
_cell.length_c   1.000
_cell.angle_alpha   90.00
_cell.angle_beta   90.00
_cell.angle_gamma   90.00
#
_symmetry.space_group_name_H-M   'P 1'
#
loop_
_entity.id
_entity.type
_entity.pdbx_description
1 polymer ?
#
loop_
_entity_poly.entity_id
_entity_poly.type
_entity_poly.pdbx_seq_one_letter_code
_entity_poly.pdbx_strand_id
1 'polypeptide(L)'
;SICVVKFTSFVRKCVTETQSTIECYQRVAVGKRLNSTEVTSSQALATVRQCEQECERATCHAFSFGVSTGGNGTCELANEAPKSEPVVDIDYDLFYKNAKCLNRTSCFKRLAVGRSLIDRYVKRELYCDSLRACEEACALESAFVCEGFNFKFDKIGFESKCQLTNIPSSKLSLTSDFNSDVNFDFFEKDRNAPRRCHFPNYRPPWGGGAGVWDGPDYAHGTGYGPNRYPDAPNRFPGRYPDHPNRIPGHPNRIPE
;
A
#
# COMPACT_ATOMS: atom_id res chain seq x y z
N SER A 1 -6.42 13.46 -9.38
CA SER A 1 -5.47 12.37 -9.12
C SER A 1 -5.80 11.12 -9.92
N ILE A 2 -5.72 11.10 -11.26
CA ILE A 2 -6.10 9.91 -12.06
C ILE A 2 -4.83 9.33 -12.64
N CYS A 3 -4.53 8.06 -12.35
CA CYS A 3 -3.54 7.31 -13.13
C CYS A 3 -4.16 7.09 -14.51
N VAL A 4 -3.73 7.86 -15.51
CA VAL A 4 -4.27 7.72 -16.85
C VAL A 4 -3.48 6.61 -17.54
N VAL A 5 -4.11 5.44 -17.66
CA VAL A 5 -3.59 4.38 -18.52
C VAL A 5 -3.66 4.88 -19.96
N LYS A 6 -2.54 5.37 -20.50
CA LYS A 6 -2.46 5.78 -21.91
C LYS A 6 -2.35 4.54 -22.80
N PHE A 7 -3.31 4.39 -23.71
CA PHE A 7 -3.30 3.39 -24.77
C PHE A 7 -2.53 3.97 -25.97
N THR A 8 -1.21 3.76 -26.03
CA THR A 8 -0.44 4.09 -27.25
C THR A 8 0.00 2.85 -28.04
N SER A 9 -0.37 1.67 -27.56
CA SER A 9 -0.34 0.35 -28.20
C SER A 9 -1.09 -0.57 -27.22
N PHE A 10 -1.22 -1.88 -27.45
CA PHE A 10 -1.83 -2.83 -26.50
C PHE A 10 -1.19 -2.86 -25.08
N VAL A 11 -0.15 -2.05 -24.88
CA VAL A 11 0.65 -1.87 -23.67
C VAL A 11 0.07 -0.77 -22.78
N ARG A 12 -0.32 -1.13 -21.55
CA ARG A 12 -0.75 -0.18 -20.51
C ARG A 12 0.48 0.36 -19.76
N LYS A 13 0.74 1.66 -19.84
CA LYS A 13 1.83 2.32 -19.08
C LYS A 13 1.29 3.03 -17.84
N CYS A 14 2.05 3.00 -16.76
CA CYS A 14 1.78 3.77 -15.55
C CYS A 14 2.20 5.21 -15.82
N VAL A 15 1.24 6.11 -16.06
CA VAL A 15 1.50 7.54 -16.23
C VAL A 15 1.02 8.26 -14.97
N THR A 16 1.97 8.71 -14.16
CA THR A 16 1.69 9.59 -13.03
C THR A 16 1.68 11.03 -13.56
N GLU A 17 0.48 11.64 -13.66
CA GLU A 17 0.38 13.03 -14.09
C GLU A 17 0.79 13.98 -12.96
N THR A 18 1.62 14.96 -13.31
CA THR A 18 2.43 15.82 -12.42
C THR A 18 1.69 16.36 -11.21
N GLN A 19 1.98 15.81 -10.04
CA GLN A 19 1.80 16.48 -8.76
C GLN A 19 3.03 16.21 -7.91
N SER A 20 3.93 17.21 -7.86
CA SER A 20 5.21 17.22 -7.13
C SER A 20 5.89 15.84 -7.09
N THR A 21 6.69 15.52 -8.09
CA THR A 21 7.58 14.35 -8.06
C THR A 21 8.54 14.53 -6.88
N ILE A 22 8.13 14.06 -5.69
CA ILE A 22 9.05 13.95 -4.57
C ILE A 22 10.10 12.95 -5.02
N GLU A 23 11.29 13.44 -5.32
CA GLU A 23 12.48 12.62 -5.52
C GLU A 23 12.74 11.91 -4.20
N CYS A 24 12.66 10.58 -4.24
CA CYS A 24 12.81 9.76 -3.05
C CYS A 24 14.25 9.66 -2.59
N TYR A 25 15.20 10.00 -3.45
CA TYR A 25 16.61 10.04 -3.14
C TYR A 25 17.17 11.40 -3.51
N GLN A 26 17.99 11.93 -2.62
CA GLN A 26 18.70 13.17 -2.83
C GLN A 26 20.19 12.88 -2.70
N ARG A 27 21.00 13.39 -3.64
CA ARG A 27 22.45 13.42 -3.50
C ARG A 27 22.81 14.43 -2.41
N VAL A 28 23.30 13.94 -1.28
CA VAL A 28 23.59 14.75 -0.10
C VAL A 28 25.03 15.21 -0.03
N ALA A 29 25.96 14.44 -0.59
CA ALA A 29 27.37 14.81 -0.64
C ALA A 29 28.06 14.18 -1.86
N VAL A 30 29.00 14.92 -2.43
CA VAL A 30 29.88 14.49 -3.52
C VAL A 30 31.24 14.12 -2.94
N GLY A 31 31.84 13.04 -3.41
CA GLY A 31 33.14 12.57 -2.93
C GLY A 31 33.09 12.06 -1.49
N LYS A 32 31.96 11.48 -1.09
CA LYS A 32 31.70 10.94 0.25
C LYS A 32 31.09 9.55 0.12
N ARG A 33 31.50 8.65 1.01
CA ARG A 33 31.07 7.24 1.04
C ARG A 33 30.55 6.86 2.42
N LEU A 34 29.66 5.87 2.45
CA LEU A 34 29.25 5.23 3.69
C LEU A 34 30.45 4.61 4.40
N ASN A 35 30.40 4.58 5.73
CA ASN A 35 31.38 3.82 6.49
C ASN A 35 31.15 2.32 6.25
N SER A 36 32.22 1.55 6.02
CA SER A 36 32.12 0.11 5.74
C SER A 36 31.41 -0.68 6.85
N THR A 37 31.43 -0.17 8.09
CA THR A 37 30.71 -0.74 9.23
C THR A 37 29.20 -0.48 9.21
N GLU A 38 28.74 0.53 8.48
CA GLU A 38 27.33 0.90 8.31
C GLU A 38 26.73 0.29 7.03
N VAL A 39 27.57 -0.22 6.13
CA VAL A 39 27.14 -0.90 4.90
C VAL A 39 26.47 -2.23 5.23
N THR A 40 25.20 -2.34 4.88
CA THR A 40 24.39 -3.54 5.07
C THR A 40 24.45 -4.46 3.85
N SER A 41 24.60 -3.91 2.65
CA SER A 41 24.66 -4.67 1.40
C SER A 41 25.50 -3.93 0.37
N SER A 42 26.16 -4.68 -0.52
CA SER A 42 26.94 -4.12 -1.63
C SER A 42 26.62 -4.87 -2.93
N GLN A 43 26.37 -4.12 -4.00
CA GLN A 43 25.97 -4.64 -5.31
C GLN A 43 26.75 -3.93 -6.42
N ALA A 44 27.05 -4.64 -7.51
CA ALA A 44 27.62 -4.02 -8.71
C ALA A 44 26.47 -3.63 -9.67
N LEU A 45 26.14 -2.34 -9.71
CA LEU A 45 25.08 -1.74 -10.52
C LEU A 45 25.65 -0.61 -11.39
N ALA A 46 25.31 -0.59 -12.67
CA ALA A 46 25.87 0.37 -13.61
C ALA A 46 25.38 1.83 -13.40
N THR A 47 24.27 2.06 -12.68
CA THR A 47 23.69 3.42 -12.56
C THR A 47 23.14 3.73 -11.16
N VAL A 48 23.11 5.03 -10.83
CA VAL A 48 22.46 5.55 -9.61
C VAL A 48 21.00 5.11 -9.54
N ARG A 49 20.27 5.17 -10.65
CA ARG A 49 18.85 4.79 -10.70
C ARG A 49 18.62 3.32 -10.32
N GLN A 50 19.52 2.42 -10.71
CA GLN A 50 19.47 1.02 -10.28
C GLN A 50 19.68 0.89 -8.77
N CYS A 51 20.64 1.65 -8.22
CA CYS A 51 20.93 1.66 -6.79
C CYS A 51 19.76 2.22 -5.97
N GLU A 52 19.11 3.28 -6.45
CA GLU A 52 17.87 3.82 -5.87
C GLU A 52 16.77 2.76 -5.80
N GLN A 53 16.55 2.03 -6.89
CA GLN A 53 15.53 1.00 -6.95
C GLN A 53 15.85 -0.19 -6.05
N GLU A 54 17.12 -0.59 -5.93
CA GLU A 54 17.54 -1.61 -4.98
C GLU A 54 17.35 -1.15 -3.51
N CYS A 55 17.63 0.12 -3.23
CA CYS A 55 17.33 0.73 -1.94
C CYS A 55 15.81 0.83 -1.67
N GLU A 56 14.97 0.94 -2.70
CA GLU A 56 13.50 0.89 -2.55
C GLU A 56 13.00 -0.51 -2.19
N ARG A 57 13.64 -1.55 -2.72
CA ARG A 57 13.28 -2.94 -2.41
C ARG A 57 13.63 -3.31 -0.97
N ALA A 58 14.72 -2.78 -0.42
CA ALA A 58 15.20 -3.09 0.92
C ALA A 58 14.67 -2.13 2.00
N THR A 59 14.95 -2.43 3.28
CA THR A 59 14.80 -1.49 4.41
C THR A 59 15.90 -0.43 4.40
N CYS A 60 16.24 0.08 3.22
CA CYS A 60 17.38 0.97 2.99
C CYS A 60 16.96 2.44 3.08
N HIS A 61 17.78 3.24 3.77
CA HIS A 61 17.56 4.67 4.01
C HIS A 61 18.69 5.54 3.44
N ALA A 62 19.85 4.97 3.12
CA ALA A 62 20.97 5.67 2.51
C ALA A 62 21.79 4.73 1.63
N PHE A 63 22.47 5.28 0.62
CA PHE A 63 23.42 4.51 -0.18
C PHE A 63 24.60 5.38 -0.65
N SER A 64 25.75 4.75 -0.84
CA SER A 64 26.87 5.32 -1.60
C SER A 64 26.99 4.63 -2.95
N PHE A 65 27.22 5.41 -4.00
CA PHE A 65 27.36 4.92 -5.36
C PHE A 65 28.68 5.39 -5.96
N GLY A 66 29.45 4.47 -6.56
CA GLY A 66 30.72 4.80 -7.24
C GLY A 66 30.48 5.47 -8.60
N VAL A 67 30.79 6.77 -8.71
CA VAL A 67 30.48 7.61 -9.89
C VAL A 67 31.70 7.84 -10.80
N SER A 68 32.92 7.50 -10.37
CA SER A 68 34.14 7.96 -11.05
C SER A 68 34.42 7.35 -12.42
N THR A 69 35.38 7.95 -13.15
CA THR A 69 35.86 7.48 -14.46
C THR A 69 36.54 6.10 -14.42
N GLY A 70 36.90 5.60 -13.22
CA GLY A 70 37.30 4.22 -12.97
C GLY A 70 36.23 3.40 -12.21
N GLY A 71 35.03 3.97 -12.05
CA GLY A 71 33.97 3.54 -11.16
C GLY A 71 33.40 2.18 -11.53
N ASN A 72 33.57 1.23 -10.61
CA ASN A 72 33.09 -0.15 -10.73
C ASN A 72 31.55 -0.28 -10.62
N GLY A 73 30.80 0.84 -10.65
CA GLY A 73 29.35 0.84 -10.42
C GLY A 73 28.98 0.24 -9.06
N THR A 74 29.82 0.37 -8.04
CA THR A 74 29.52 -0.25 -6.75
C THR A 74 28.48 0.58 -6.01
N CYS A 75 27.36 -0.07 -5.68
CA CYS A 75 26.22 0.44 -4.92
C CYS A 75 26.25 -0.18 -3.51
N GLU A 76 26.46 0.64 -2.49
CA GLU A 76 26.51 0.21 -1.10
C GLU A 76 25.28 0.76 -0.37
N LEU A 77 24.50 -0.11 0.24
CA LEU A 77 23.22 0.21 0.88
C LEU A 77 23.39 0.19 2.41
N ALA A 78 22.72 1.12 3.08
CA ALA A 78 22.59 1.17 4.54
C ALA A 78 21.11 1.25 4.95
N ASN A 79 20.76 0.52 6.02
CA ASN A 79 19.42 0.52 6.57
C ASN A 79 19.04 1.83 7.28
N GLU A 80 20.04 2.60 7.73
CA GLU A 80 19.85 3.86 8.44
C GLU A 80 20.68 4.95 7.77
N ALA A 81 20.34 6.21 8.06
CA ALA A 81 21.24 7.31 7.73
C ALA A 81 22.53 7.18 8.56
N PRO A 82 23.70 7.55 8.01
CA PRO A 82 24.98 7.52 8.71
C PRO A 82 24.90 8.18 10.08
N LYS A 83 25.35 7.48 11.12
CA LYS A 83 25.45 8.02 12.48
C LYS A 83 26.78 8.73 12.69
N SER A 84 27.80 8.26 11.97
CA SER A 84 29.14 8.82 11.97
C SER A 84 29.35 9.73 10.75
N GLU A 85 30.41 10.55 10.79
CA GLU A 85 30.77 11.39 9.66
C GLU A 85 31.14 10.52 8.45
N PRO A 86 30.54 10.74 7.27
CA PRO A 86 30.85 9.95 6.07
C PRO A 86 32.32 10.07 5.64
N VAL A 87 32.87 8.95 5.18
CA VAL A 87 34.26 8.82 4.75
C VAL A 87 34.48 9.64 3.48
N VAL A 88 35.61 10.36 3.40
CA VAL A 88 36.02 11.05 2.17
C VAL A 88 36.50 10.04 1.16
N ASP A 89 35.82 9.97 0.02
CA ASP A 89 36.16 9.09 -1.09
C ASP A 89 35.63 9.75 -2.37
N ILE A 90 36.53 10.37 -3.15
CA ILE A 90 36.19 11.15 -4.35
C ILE A 90 35.54 10.30 -5.44
N ASP A 91 35.66 8.98 -5.36
CA ASP A 91 35.08 8.08 -6.34
C ASP A 91 33.61 7.77 -6.08
N TYR A 92 33.09 8.18 -4.92
CA TYR A 92 31.73 7.88 -4.47
C TYR A 92 30.93 9.12 -4.14
N ASP A 93 29.64 9.04 -4.41
CA ASP A 93 28.66 10.02 -3.96
C ASP A 93 27.66 9.39 -3.00
N LEU A 94 27.20 10.18 -2.04
CA LEU A 94 26.31 9.76 -0.97
C LEU A 94 24.89 10.27 -1.21
N PHE A 95 23.92 9.39 -1.02
CA PHE A 95 22.50 9.65 -1.25
C PHE A 95 21.67 9.23 -0.05
N TYR A 96 20.73 10.08 0.36
CA TYR A 96 19.78 9.77 1.42
C TYR A 96 18.37 9.63 0.87
N LYS A 97 17.62 8.72 1.48
CA LYS A 97 16.19 8.55 1.23
C LYS A 97 15.42 9.67 1.92
N ASN A 98 14.56 10.34 1.17
CA ASN A 98 13.71 11.39 1.68
C ASN A 98 12.76 10.83 2.75
N ALA A 99 12.64 11.51 3.90
CA ALA A 99 11.74 11.09 4.97
C ALA A 99 10.27 11.00 4.55
N LYS A 100 9.87 11.81 3.55
CA LYS A 100 8.54 11.71 2.93
C LYS A 100 8.37 10.40 2.16
N CYS A 101 9.45 9.78 1.68
CA CYS A 101 9.43 8.48 1.01
C CYS A 101 9.56 7.30 1.98
N LEU A 102 10.20 7.49 3.15
CA LEU A 102 10.22 6.47 4.23
C LEU A 102 8.80 6.04 4.66
N ASN A 103 7.84 6.95 4.59
CA ASN A 103 6.44 6.75 4.98
C ASN A 103 5.45 6.69 3.80
N ARG A 104 5.92 6.75 2.55
CA ARG A 104 5.08 6.62 1.34
C ARG A 104 5.06 5.22 0.76
N THR A 105 6.10 4.43 1.00
CA THR A 105 6.10 2.96 0.84
C THR A 105 5.29 2.26 1.95
N SER A 106 4.45 2.98 2.70
CA SER A 106 3.71 2.44 3.85
C SER A 106 2.37 1.82 3.46
N CYS A 107 1.96 1.87 2.19
CA CYS A 107 0.68 1.32 1.75
C CYS A 107 0.79 -0.15 1.32
N PHE A 108 2.00 -0.58 0.97
CA PHE A 108 2.30 -1.92 0.54
C PHE A 108 3.54 -2.41 1.27
N LYS A 109 3.56 -3.69 1.60
CA LYS A 109 4.72 -4.34 2.22
C LYS A 109 5.17 -5.49 1.34
N ARG A 110 6.48 -5.68 1.26
CA ARG A 110 7.08 -6.77 0.50
C ARG A 110 6.88 -8.09 1.24
N LEU A 111 6.09 -9.00 0.67
CA LEU A 111 5.75 -10.28 1.30
C LEU A 111 6.62 -11.43 0.79
N ALA A 112 6.98 -11.44 -0.50
CA ALA A 112 7.82 -12.47 -1.08
C ALA A 112 8.92 -11.86 -1.95
N VAL A 113 10.17 -12.25 -1.69
CA VAL A 113 11.35 -11.79 -2.42
C VAL A 113 11.77 -12.85 -3.43
N GLY A 114 12.09 -12.44 -4.66
CA GLY A 114 12.51 -13.35 -5.71
C GLY A 114 11.44 -14.39 -6.08
N ARG A 115 10.17 -14.01 -5.93
CA ARG A 115 9.02 -14.85 -6.21
C ARG A 115 7.94 -14.03 -6.91
N SER A 116 7.27 -14.67 -7.86
CA SER A 116 6.18 -14.08 -8.63
C SER A 116 4.90 -14.87 -8.41
N LEU A 117 3.81 -14.18 -8.10
CA LEU A 117 2.47 -14.77 -8.06
C LEU A 117 2.13 -15.35 -9.43
N ILE A 118 1.60 -16.57 -9.46
CA ILE A 118 1.27 -17.26 -10.72
C ILE A 118 0.21 -16.50 -11.55
N ASP A 119 0.34 -16.58 -12.87
CA ASP A 119 -0.44 -15.79 -13.84
C ASP A 119 -1.96 -15.87 -13.66
N ARG A 120 -2.49 -17.01 -13.20
CA ARG A 120 -3.94 -17.19 -12.94
C ARG A 120 -4.52 -16.21 -11.91
N TYR A 121 -3.70 -15.64 -11.04
CA TYR A 121 -4.11 -14.64 -10.06
C TYR A 121 -3.80 -13.20 -10.48
N VAL A 122 -3.12 -13.01 -11.61
CA VAL A 122 -2.85 -11.69 -12.18
C VAL A 122 -4.11 -11.18 -12.89
N LYS A 123 -4.58 -10.00 -12.48
CA LYS A 123 -5.77 -9.35 -13.05
C LYS A 123 -5.42 -8.28 -14.08
N ARG A 124 -4.23 -7.69 -13.97
CA ARG A 124 -3.80 -6.62 -14.87
C ARG A 124 -2.29 -6.56 -14.92
N GLU A 125 -1.75 -6.42 -16.12
CA GLU A 125 -0.34 -6.13 -16.35
C GLU A 125 -0.17 -4.69 -16.84
N LEU A 126 0.81 -3.99 -16.28
CA LEU A 126 1.17 -2.61 -16.54
C LEU A 126 2.70 -2.51 -16.68
N TYR A 127 3.17 -1.54 -17.45
CA TYR A 127 4.58 -1.17 -17.50
C TYR A 127 4.77 0.07 -16.65
N CYS A 128 5.37 -0.13 -15.48
CA CYS A 128 5.73 0.92 -14.53
C CYS A 128 7.26 0.99 -14.45
N ASP A 129 7.83 2.18 -14.46
CA ASP A 129 9.28 2.43 -14.43
C ASP A 129 9.88 2.52 -13.02
N SER A 130 9.03 2.39 -12.00
CA SER A 130 9.37 2.43 -10.58
C SER A 130 8.38 1.60 -9.75
N LEU A 131 8.82 1.14 -8.59
CA LEU A 131 7.97 0.43 -7.62
C LEU A 131 6.81 1.34 -7.18
N ARG A 132 7.12 2.61 -6.91
CA ARG A 132 6.14 3.62 -6.52
C ARG A 132 5.02 3.79 -7.55
N ALA A 133 5.34 3.82 -8.84
CA ALA A 133 4.31 3.92 -9.88
C ALA A 133 3.37 2.70 -9.87
N CYS A 134 3.88 1.51 -9.52
CA CYS A 134 3.08 0.29 -9.37
C CYS A 134 2.18 0.35 -8.11
N GLU A 135 2.70 0.84 -6.99
CA GLU A 135 1.91 1.09 -5.77
C GLU A 135 0.76 2.07 -6.03
N GLU A 136 1.05 3.20 -6.68
CA GLU A 136 0.04 4.20 -7.02
C GLU A 136 -0.99 3.63 -8.01
N ALA A 137 -0.56 2.82 -8.98
CA ALA A 137 -1.46 2.16 -9.92
C ALA A 137 -2.40 1.16 -9.22
N CYS A 138 -1.90 0.36 -8.28
CA CYS A 138 -2.73 -0.55 -7.48
C CYS A 138 -3.70 0.23 -6.59
N ALA A 139 -3.22 1.30 -5.94
CA ALA A 139 -4.02 2.12 -5.05
C ALA A 139 -5.16 2.88 -5.74
N LEU A 140 -4.95 3.31 -6.98
CA LEU A 140 -5.92 4.03 -7.81
C LEU A 140 -6.75 3.10 -8.70
N GLU A 141 -6.52 1.79 -8.66
CA GLU A 141 -7.28 0.82 -9.45
C GLU A 141 -8.76 0.88 -9.10
N SER A 142 -9.59 0.96 -10.15
CA SER A 142 -11.04 1.11 -10.03
C SER A 142 -11.80 0.10 -10.88
N ALA A 143 -11.15 -0.89 -11.51
CA ALA A 143 -11.91 -2.01 -12.08
C ALA A 143 -12.13 -3.13 -11.06
N PHE A 144 -11.26 -3.22 -10.05
CA PHE A 144 -11.30 -4.22 -9.00
C PHE A 144 -10.58 -3.69 -7.76
N VAL A 145 -10.86 -4.28 -6.60
CA VAL A 145 -10.11 -3.99 -5.37
C VAL A 145 -8.73 -4.63 -5.48
N CYS A 146 -7.70 -3.80 -5.68
CA CYS A 146 -6.33 -4.29 -5.74
C CYS A 146 -5.80 -4.60 -4.32
N GLU A 147 -5.37 -5.84 -4.13
CA GLU A 147 -4.87 -6.37 -2.84
C GLU A 147 -3.34 -6.50 -2.81
N GLY A 148 -2.69 -6.44 -3.98
CA GLY A 148 -1.24 -6.55 -4.11
C GLY A 148 -0.81 -6.60 -5.56
N PHE A 149 0.50 -6.76 -5.77
CA PHE A 149 1.08 -6.83 -7.10
C PHE A 149 2.42 -7.55 -7.12
N ASN A 150 2.78 -8.16 -8.26
CA ASN A 150 4.16 -8.51 -8.57
C ASN A 150 4.83 -7.30 -9.23
N PHE A 151 6.07 -7.01 -8.86
CA PHE A 151 6.90 -6.03 -9.55
C PHE A 151 8.16 -6.69 -10.08
N LYS A 152 8.32 -6.71 -11.42
CA LYS A 152 9.56 -7.14 -12.08
C LYS A 152 10.54 -5.99 -12.03
N PHE A 153 11.64 -6.21 -11.33
CA PHE A 153 12.81 -5.39 -11.37
C PHE A 153 13.67 -5.77 -12.57
N ASP A 154 13.73 -4.90 -13.58
CA ASP A 154 14.72 -5.00 -14.63
C ASP A 154 15.93 -4.15 -14.26
N LYS A 155 17.11 -4.77 -14.13
CA LYS A 155 18.36 -4.07 -13.85
C LYS A 155 18.65 -3.02 -14.91
N ILE A 156 18.19 -3.16 -16.15
CA ILE A 156 18.44 -2.16 -17.20
C ILE A 156 17.30 -1.11 -17.25
N GLY A 157 16.18 -1.35 -16.54
CA GLY A 157 15.07 -0.42 -16.39
C GLY A 157 14.14 -0.29 -17.60
N PHE A 158 14.34 -1.08 -18.67
CA PHE A 158 13.52 -1.01 -19.88
C PHE A 158 12.31 -1.96 -19.84
N GLU A 159 12.38 -3.04 -19.05
CA GLU A 159 11.33 -4.05 -18.96
C GLU A 159 10.67 -4.18 -17.58
N SER A 160 10.75 -3.14 -16.74
CA SER A 160 10.02 -3.13 -15.47
C SER A 160 8.52 -3.29 -15.72
N LYS A 161 7.92 -4.31 -15.11
CA LYS A 161 6.49 -4.62 -15.22
C LYS A 161 5.84 -4.81 -13.87
N CYS A 162 4.57 -4.44 -13.81
CA CYS A 162 3.73 -4.42 -12.63
C CYS A 162 2.50 -5.29 -12.93
N GLN A 163 2.26 -6.32 -12.11
CA GLN A 163 1.16 -7.26 -12.30
C GLN A 163 0.24 -7.21 -11.08
N LEU A 164 -0.92 -6.58 -11.21
CA LEU A 164 -1.87 -6.36 -10.12
C LEU A 164 -2.74 -7.58 -9.86
N THR A 165 -3.07 -7.83 -8.59
CA THR A 165 -4.01 -8.88 -8.17
C THR A 165 -5.11 -8.33 -7.26
N ASN A 166 -6.27 -8.98 -7.29
CA ASN A 166 -7.36 -8.76 -6.34
C ASN A 166 -7.43 -9.84 -5.26
N ILE A 167 -6.44 -10.72 -5.18
CA ILE A 167 -6.40 -11.82 -4.22
C ILE A 167 -5.57 -11.38 -3.01
N PRO A 168 -6.15 -11.36 -1.80
CA PRO A 168 -5.40 -11.02 -0.60
C PRO A 168 -4.40 -12.13 -0.25
N SER A 169 -3.26 -11.74 0.32
CA SER A 169 -2.21 -12.64 0.81
C SER A 169 -2.73 -13.73 1.74
N SER A 170 -3.76 -13.44 2.55
CA SER A 170 -4.39 -14.40 3.46
C SER A 170 -5.04 -15.60 2.75
N LYS A 171 -5.22 -15.53 1.43
CA LYS A 171 -5.77 -16.60 0.58
C LYS A 171 -4.72 -17.22 -0.34
N LEU A 172 -3.47 -16.81 -0.22
CA LEU A 172 -2.37 -17.27 -1.07
C LEU A 172 -1.40 -18.12 -0.27
N SER A 173 -0.93 -19.19 -0.88
CA SER A 173 0.11 -20.05 -0.34
C SER A 173 1.46 -19.68 -0.96
N LEU A 174 2.42 -19.25 -0.12
CA LEU A 174 3.77 -18.89 -0.55
C LEU A 174 4.52 -20.04 -1.25
N THR A 175 4.10 -21.29 -1.08
CA THR A 175 4.75 -22.46 -1.68
C THR A 175 4.18 -22.84 -3.04
N SER A 176 2.86 -22.77 -3.22
CA SER A 176 2.18 -23.29 -4.43
C SER A 176 1.67 -22.21 -5.36
N ASP A 177 1.32 -21.03 -4.84
CA ASP A 177 0.77 -19.93 -5.65
C ASP A 177 1.84 -18.97 -6.17
N PHE A 178 3.12 -19.27 -5.90
CA PHE A 178 4.25 -18.44 -6.30
C PHE A 178 5.32 -19.23 -7.03
N ASN A 179 5.67 -18.77 -8.22
CA ASN A 179 6.84 -19.21 -8.96
C ASN A 179 8.11 -18.59 -8.38
N SER A 180 9.23 -19.32 -8.43
CA SER A 180 10.55 -18.77 -8.14
C SER A 180 10.99 -17.90 -9.33
N ASP A 181 11.16 -16.60 -9.11
CA ASP A 181 11.65 -15.67 -10.13
C ASP A 181 12.37 -14.51 -9.44
N VAL A 182 13.70 -14.53 -9.47
CA VAL A 182 14.56 -13.55 -8.79
C VAL A 182 14.35 -12.11 -9.24
N ASN A 183 13.78 -11.92 -10.43
CA ASN A 183 13.51 -10.59 -10.97
C ASN A 183 12.21 -10.02 -10.42
N PHE A 184 11.38 -10.83 -9.77
CA PHE A 184 10.11 -10.39 -9.22
C PHE A 184 10.09 -10.43 -7.72
N ASP A 185 9.50 -9.39 -7.14
CA ASP A 185 9.04 -9.40 -5.76
C ASP A 185 7.52 -9.23 -5.74
N PHE A 186 6.87 -9.85 -4.75
CA PHE A 186 5.45 -9.67 -4.48
C PHE A 186 5.24 -8.73 -3.31
N PHE A 187 4.38 -7.74 -3.52
CA PHE A 187 3.97 -6.75 -2.53
C PHE A 187 2.48 -6.90 -2.26
N GLU A 188 2.12 -6.90 -0.98
CA GLU A 188 0.73 -6.91 -0.54
C GLU A 188 0.36 -5.57 0.07
N LYS A 189 -0.92 -5.21 0.02
CA LYS A 189 -1.43 -4.02 0.69
C LYS A 189 -1.28 -4.18 2.21
N ASP A 190 -0.67 -3.20 2.86
CA ASP A 190 -0.53 -3.22 4.31
C ASP A 190 -1.84 -2.75 4.98
N ARG A 191 -2.50 -3.65 5.69
CA ARG A 191 -3.74 -3.36 6.44
C ARG A 191 -3.51 -2.45 7.64
N ASN A 192 -2.27 -2.39 8.13
CA ASN A 192 -1.88 -1.49 9.22
C ASN A 192 -1.44 -0.11 8.68
N ALA A 193 -1.49 0.08 7.37
CA ALA A 193 -1.10 1.33 6.75
C ALA A 193 -1.96 2.51 7.24
N PRO A 194 -1.44 3.74 7.25
CA PRO A 194 -2.23 4.91 7.59
C PRO A 194 -3.46 5.06 6.68
N ARG A 195 -4.53 5.71 7.16
CA ARG A 195 -5.80 5.84 6.41
C ARG A 195 -5.65 6.42 4.99
N ARG A 196 -4.60 7.20 4.72
CA ARG A 196 -4.26 7.69 3.38
C ARG A 196 -3.99 6.57 2.34
N CYS A 197 -3.63 5.37 2.79
CA CYS A 197 -3.44 4.16 1.96
C CYS A 197 -4.74 3.39 1.73
N HIS A 198 -5.73 3.64 2.59
CA HIS A 198 -7.06 3.09 2.51
C HIS A 198 -7.92 4.05 1.68
N PHE A 199 -7.64 4.14 0.37
CA PHE A 199 -8.43 4.96 -0.54
C PHE A 199 -9.89 4.48 -0.54
N PRO A 200 -10.89 5.37 -0.30
CA PRO A 200 -12.29 4.97 -0.13
C PRO A 200 -13.09 4.85 -1.44
N ASN A 201 -12.44 4.91 -2.61
CA ASN A 201 -13.16 5.17 -3.86
C ASN A 201 -13.60 3.91 -4.61
N TYR A 202 -14.11 2.91 -3.90
CA TYR A 202 -15.01 1.94 -4.52
C TYR A 202 -16.34 1.90 -3.77
N ARG A 203 -17.25 2.78 -4.18
CA ARG A 203 -18.69 2.52 -4.05
C ARG A 203 -19.03 1.46 -5.10
N PRO A 204 -19.44 0.24 -4.72
CA PRO A 204 -19.93 -0.73 -5.70
C PRO A 204 -21.10 -0.12 -6.48
N PRO A 205 -21.20 -0.34 -7.81
CA PRO A 205 -22.28 0.21 -8.64
C PRO A 205 -23.70 -0.26 -8.29
N TRP A 206 -23.86 -1.15 -7.31
CA TRP A 206 -25.14 -1.77 -6.98
C TRP A 206 -25.50 -1.53 -5.51
N GLY A 207 -26.47 -0.64 -5.30
CA GLY A 207 -27.35 -0.66 -4.13
C GLY A 207 -26.89 0.09 -2.88
N GLY A 208 -27.39 1.33 -2.75
CA GLY A 208 -28.09 1.81 -1.55
C GLY A 208 -27.40 1.77 -0.18
N GLY A 209 -27.24 2.96 0.40
CA GLY A 209 -27.43 3.14 1.85
C GLY A 209 -26.18 3.37 2.67
N ALA A 210 -26.30 4.33 3.58
CA ALA A 210 -25.33 4.69 4.60
C ALA A 210 -24.86 3.47 5.41
N GLY A 211 -23.57 3.47 5.78
CA GLY A 211 -22.99 2.48 6.67
C GLY A 211 -21.54 2.81 6.93
N VAL A 212 -21.31 3.58 7.99
CA VAL A 212 -20.04 3.62 8.71
C VAL A 212 -19.70 2.16 9.05
N TRP A 213 -18.64 1.62 8.44
CA TRP A 213 -18.11 0.33 8.85
C TRP A 213 -17.18 0.58 10.04
N ASP A 214 -17.76 0.56 11.25
CA ASP A 214 -17.04 0.30 12.47
C ASP A 214 -16.40 -1.10 12.37
N GLY A 215 -15.07 -1.14 12.44
CA GLY A 215 -14.29 -2.38 12.63
C GLY A 215 -14.23 -2.75 14.12
N PRO A 216 -13.87 -4.00 14.46
CA PRO A 216 -14.34 -4.64 15.68
C PRO A 216 -13.51 -4.27 16.91
N ASP A 217 -14.19 -3.74 17.93
CA ASP A 217 -13.72 -3.74 19.30
C ASP A 217 -13.87 -5.14 19.89
N TYR A 218 -12.74 -5.76 20.22
CA TYR A 218 -12.69 -6.85 21.17
C TYR A 218 -12.92 -6.25 22.56
N ALA A 219 -14.11 -6.48 23.15
CA ALA A 219 -14.26 -7.01 24.50
C ALA A 219 -15.68 -6.83 25.07
N HIS A 220 -16.12 -7.88 25.76
CA HIS A 220 -17.19 -7.97 26.76
C HIS A 220 -18.65 -8.10 26.28
N GLY A 221 -19.08 -9.37 26.21
CA GLY A 221 -20.04 -9.88 27.19
C GLY A 221 -21.54 -9.74 26.88
N THR A 222 -22.20 -10.91 26.91
CA THR A 222 -23.63 -11.15 27.19
C THR A 222 -24.66 -10.96 26.06
N GLY A 223 -25.26 -12.09 25.66
CA GLY A 223 -26.71 -12.26 25.83
C GLY A 223 -27.59 -12.16 24.58
N TYR A 224 -28.06 -13.34 24.14
CA TYR A 224 -29.36 -13.60 23.50
C TYR A 224 -29.69 -12.93 22.15
N GLY A 225 -29.59 -13.70 21.07
CA GLY A 225 -30.26 -13.39 19.80
C GLY A 225 -31.76 -13.73 19.83
N PRO A 226 -32.47 -13.46 18.72
CA PRO A 226 -33.37 -14.50 18.23
C PRO A 226 -33.34 -14.71 16.72
N ASN A 227 -33.33 -15.99 16.35
CA ASN A 227 -33.64 -16.53 15.03
C ASN A 227 -35.07 -16.14 14.57
N ARG A 228 -35.27 -16.03 13.26
CA ARG A 228 -36.59 -16.00 12.62
C ARG A 228 -36.87 -17.28 11.83
N TYR A 229 -38.17 -17.61 11.79
CA TYR A 229 -39.00 -18.41 10.84
C TYR A 229 -39.61 -19.71 11.40
N PRO A 230 -40.78 -20.21 10.91
CA PRO A 230 -41.87 -19.61 10.09
C PRO A 230 -43.33 -19.99 10.54
N ASP A 231 -44.34 -19.63 9.71
CA ASP A 231 -45.72 -20.18 9.57
C ASP A 231 -46.97 -19.58 10.32
N ALA A 232 -47.84 -18.92 9.52
CA ALA A 232 -49.33 -18.71 9.45
C ALA A 232 -50.32 -19.06 10.63
N PRO A 233 -51.65 -18.73 10.57
CA PRO A 233 -52.42 -17.57 10.06
C PRO A 233 -53.59 -17.05 10.97
N ASN A 234 -54.12 -15.85 10.66
CA ASN A 234 -55.48 -15.28 10.87
C ASN A 234 -56.33 -15.53 12.15
N ARG A 235 -56.67 -14.45 12.90
CA ARG A 235 -58.04 -14.18 13.44
C ARG A 235 -58.21 -12.74 14.01
N PHE A 236 -59.12 -11.95 13.45
CA PHE A 236 -59.85 -10.84 14.14
C PHE A 236 -61.21 -11.40 14.64
N PRO A 237 -62.11 -10.69 15.41
CA PRO A 237 -62.13 -9.31 15.95
C PRO A 237 -62.62 -9.22 17.43
N GLY A 238 -62.70 -8.01 18.03
CA GLY A 238 -63.47 -7.80 19.28
C GLY A 238 -63.43 -6.38 19.88
N ARG A 239 -64.60 -5.76 20.05
CA ARG A 239 -64.89 -4.44 20.67
C ARG A 239 -64.95 -4.50 22.22
N TYR A 240 -64.58 -3.38 22.88
CA TYR A 240 -64.94 -2.71 24.17
C TYR A 240 -66.03 -3.33 25.11
N PRO A 241 -66.19 -2.95 26.42
CA PRO A 241 -65.90 -1.65 27.12
C PRO A 241 -65.28 -1.83 28.56
N ASP A 242 -64.93 -0.86 29.43
CA ASP A 242 -65.68 0.24 30.06
C ASP A 242 -64.73 1.22 30.83
N HIS A 243 -65.14 2.49 30.93
CA HIS A 243 -64.63 3.60 31.77
C HIS A 243 -65.07 3.44 33.26
N PRO A 244 -64.61 4.21 34.31
CA PRO A 244 -64.47 5.69 34.31
C PRO A 244 -63.48 6.42 35.27
N ASN A 245 -63.27 7.72 34.98
CA ASN A 245 -63.01 8.88 35.87
C ASN A 245 -61.79 8.91 36.83
N ARG A 246 -60.98 9.98 36.80
CA ARG A 246 -61.13 11.24 37.59
C ARG A 246 -59.84 12.12 37.55
N ILE A 247 -60.01 13.44 37.38
CA ILE A 247 -59.02 14.50 37.66
C ILE A 247 -59.31 15.08 39.06
N PRO A 248 -58.31 15.53 39.85
CA PRO A 248 -58.08 16.97 40.14
C PRO A 248 -56.56 17.31 40.13
N GLY A 249 -56.04 18.48 39.73
CA GLY A 249 -56.27 19.84 40.20
C GLY A 249 -54.91 20.50 40.58
N HIS A 250 -54.64 21.69 40.04
CA HIS A 250 -53.52 22.65 40.25
C HIS A 250 -53.14 22.97 41.73
N PRO A 251 -52.04 23.70 42.11
CA PRO A 251 -51.58 25.01 41.56
C PRO A 251 -50.04 25.30 41.54
N ASN A 252 -49.53 26.01 40.52
CA ASN A 252 -49.11 27.45 40.45
C ASN A 252 -47.85 27.93 41.22
N ARG A 253 -47.03 28.66 40.43
CA ARG A 253 -46.36 29.96 40.67
C ARG A 253 -45.01 30.06 41.40
N ILE A 254 -44.15 30.82 40.71
CA ILE A 254 -42.94 31.58 41.10
C ILE A 254 -43.32 32.66 42.15
N PRO A 255 -42.48 32.95 43.16
CA PRO A 255 -41.46 34.04 43.16
C PRO A 255 -40.10 33.53 43.73
N GLU A 256 -38.93 34.16 43.62
CA GLU A 256 -38.48 35.57 43.52
C GLU A 256 -37.35 35.73 42.49
#